data_AF-A0A3C0B748-F1
#
_entry.id   AF-A0A3C0B748-F1
#
_cell.length_a   1.000
_cell.length_b   1.000
_cell.length_c   1.000
_cell.angle_alpha   90.00
_cell.angle_beta   90.00
_cell.angle_gamma   90.00
#
_symmetry.space_group_name_H-M   'P 1'
#
loop_
_entity.id
_entity.type
_entity.pdbx_description
1 polymer ?
#
loop_
_entity_poly.entity_id
_entity_poly.type
_entity_poly.pdbx_seq_one_letter_code
_entity_poly.pdbx_strand_id
1 'polypeptide(L)'
;NLGCSGYVYGLSVMGSMMKATGLKKGLLLVGDLSNVTSAYRDKSTYPLFGDAGTATALELQPGHAPMQFNLQTDGSGYEAIIIYDGGVRNLASKKSFATKKYGEGIYRNRLQIALNGIDVFNFSLREVVPNIKATLKHFHRELPEFDYLVFHQANRLINETLRKMLKVEPQKVPYSLREFGN
;
A
#
# COMPACT_ATOMS: atom_id res chain seq x y z
N ASN A 1 7.14 9.69 -3.84
CA ASN A 1 6.11 9.78 -2.79
C ASN A 1 5.02 8.78 -3.14
N LEU A 2 4.90 7.70 -2.37
CA LEU A 2 3.91 6.63 -2.54
C LEU A 2 3.49 6.15 -1.15
N GLY A 3 2.24 5.67 -1.03
CA GLY A 3 1.73 5.03 0.19
C GLY A 3 1.90 3.51 0.13
N CYS A 4 0.79 2.77 0.18
CA CYS A 4 0.74 1.31 0.33
C CYS A 4 1.51 0.48 -0.73
N SER A 5 1.72 1.01 -1.94
CA SER A 5 2.52 0.37 -3.00
C SER A 5 4.02 0.66 -2.90
N GLY A 6 4.41 1.58 -2.02
CA GLY A 6 5.74 2.20 -1.98
C GLY A 6 6.88 1.22 -1.75
N TYR A 7 6.68 0.15 -0.97
CA TYR A 7 7.73 -0.84 -0.69
C TYR A 7 8.18 -1.57 -1.96
N VAL A 8 7.22 -2.05 -2.78
CA VAL A 8 7.52 -2.78 -4.02
C VAL A 8 8.12 -1.86 -5.08
N TYR A 9 7.61 -0.62 -5.20
CA TYR A 9 8.21 0.40 -6.07
C TYR A 9 9.64 0.75 -5.64
N GLY A 10 9.86 0.91 -4.32
CA GLY A 10 11.16 1.20 -3.74
C GLY A 10 12.19 0.12 -4.06
N LEU A 11 11.82 -1.15 -3.88
CA LEU A 11 12.65 -2.30 -4.27
C LEU A 11 12.99 -2.30 -5.76
N SER A 12 12.02 -1.98 -6.62
CA SER A 12 12.22 -1.94 -8.07
C SER A 12 13.21 -0.86 -8.49
N VAL A 13 13.01 0.37 -8.01
CA VAL A 13 13.88 1.52 -8.30
C VAL A 13 15.29 1.25 -7.77
N MET A 14 15.40 0.82 -6.53
CA MET A 14 16.68 0.59 -5.87
C MET A 14 17.45 -0.57 -6.50
N GLY A 15 16.80 -1.71 -6.73
CA GLY A 15 17.43 -2.87 -7.37
C GLY A 15 17.92 -2.57 -8.79
N SER A 16 17.13 -1.82 -9.56
CA SER A 16 17.52 -1.39 -10.92
C SER A 16 18.69 -0.42 -10.90
N MET A 17 18.66 0.58 -10.01
CA MET A 17 19.74 1.55 -9.84
C MET A 17 21.04 0.89 -9.38
N MET A 18 20.98 0.01 -8.37
CA MET A 18 22.14 -0.72 -7.86
C MET A 18 22.78 -1.57 -8.96
N LYS A 19 21.97 -2.30 -9.74
CA LYS A 19 22.45 -3.12 -10.86
C LYS A 19 23.10 -2.27 -11.95
N ALA A 20 22.48 -1.14 -12.32
CA ALA A 20 22.99 -0.27 -13.39
C ALA A 20 24.30 0.44 -13.02
N THR A 21 24.47 0.80 -11.75
CA THR A 21 25.63 1.55 -11.24
C THR A 21 26.73 0.67 -10.67
N GLY A 22 26.46 -0.63 -10.44
CA GLY A 22 27.37 -1.53 -9.74
C GLY A 22 27.47 -1.28 -8.23
N LEU A 23 26.55 -0.51 -7.64
CA LEU A 23 26.48 -0.33 -6.20
C LEU A 23 26.16 -1.66 -5.51
N LYS A 24 27.06 -2.10 -4.62
CA LYS A 24 26.95 -3.41 -3.97
C LYS A 24 25.93 -3.42 -2.85
N LYS A 25 25.80 -2.32 -2.10
CA LYS A 25 24.96 -2.25 -0.90
C LYS A 25 24.09 -1.02 -0.95
N GLY A 26 22.90 -1.14 -0.38
CA GLY A 26 22.06 0.01 -0.13
C GLY A 26 21.05 -0.27 0.97
N LEU A 27 20.41 0.79 1.43
CA LEU A 27 19.38 0.75 2.45
C LEU A 27 18.09 1.36 1.92
N LEU A 28 17.02 0.58 1.86
CA LEU A 28 15.67 1.05 1.56
C LEU A 28 14.97 1.42 2.87
N LEU A 29 14.57 2.67 3.00
CA LEU A 29 13.78 3.15 4.14
C LEU A 29 12.34 3.39 3.68
N VAL A 30 11.37 2.74 4.34
CA VAL A 30 9.95 2.91 4.05
C VAL A 30 9.22 3.06 5.37
N GLY A 31 8.46 4.14 5.50
CA GLY A 31 7.66 4.39 6.69
C GLY A 31 6.63 5.48 6.45
N ASP A 32 5.64 5.49 7.31
CA ASP A 32 4.56 6.49 7.30
C ASP A 32 4.10 6.76 8.73
N LEU A 33 3.52 7.96 8.93
CA LEU A 33 2.86 8.40 10.16
C LEU A 33 1.39 8.69 9.85
N SER A 34 0.69 7.67 9.38
CA SER A 34 -0.69 7.76 8.90
C SER A 34 -1.66 8.23 9.99
N ASN A 35 -1.35 7.98 11.27
CA ASN A 35 -2.20 8.43 12.37
C ASN A 35 -2.31 9.97 12.46
N VAL A 36 -1.28 10.71 12.05
CA VAL A 36 -1.19 12.18 12.22
C VAL A 36 -2.24 12.88 11.37
N THR A 37 -2.59 12.25 10.24
CA THR A 37 -3.58 12.77 9.30
C THR A 37 -4.94 12.08 9.47
N SER A 38 -5.08 11.14 10.41
CA SER A 38 -6.34 10.45 10.68
C SER A 38 -7.19 11.22 11.69
N ALA A 39 -8.48 11.42 11.38
CA ALA A 39 -9.38 12.14 12.27
C ALA A 39 -9.98 11.21 13.32
N TYR A 40 -9.82 11.52 14.61
CA TYR A 40 -10.35 10.70 15.72
C TYR A 40 -11.85 10.36 15.58
N ARG A 41 -12.65 11.29 15.05
CA ARG A 41 -14.09 11.14 14.84
C ARG A 41 -14.45 10.64 13.44
N ASP A 42 -13.49 10.09 12.70
CA ASP A 42 -13.72 9.41 11.43
C ASP A 42 -13.54 7.89 11.61
N LYS A 43 -14.66 7.20 11.79
CA LYS A 43 -14.69 5.73 11.98
C LYS A 43 -14.18 4.95 10.76
N SER A 44 -14.08 5.58 9.59
CA SER A 44 -13.63 4.93 8.35
C SER A 44 -12.12 4.83 8.22
N THR A 45 -11.36 5.67 8.94
CA THR A 45 -9.89 5.76 8.84
C THR A 45 -9.21 5.54 10.19
N TYR A 46 -9.73 6.14 11.26
CA TYR A 46 -9.08 6.12 12.58
C TYR A 46 -8.79 4.72 13.14
N PRO A 47 -9.68 3.71 13.00
CA PRO A 47 -9.40 2.36 13.49
C PRO A 47 -8.46 1.54 12.60
N LEU A 48 -8.12 2.03 11.41
CA LEU A 48 -7.37 1.26 10.41
C LEU A 48 -5.86 1.48 10.51
N PHE A 49 -5.42 2.74 10.56
CA PHE A 49 -4.03 3.10 10.32
C PHE A 49 -3.14 3.00 11.56
N GLY A 50 -1.97 2.40 11.37
CA GLY A 50 -0.85 2.45 12.28
C GLY A 50 0.27 3.35 11.76
N ASP A 51 1.32 3.46 12.58
CA ASP A 51 2.56 4.13 12.24
C ASP A 51 3.69 3.11 12.28
N ALA A 52 4.54 3.11 11.25
CA ALA A 52 5.67 2.22 11.19
C ALA A 52 6.78 2.78 10.30
N GLY A 53 8.01 2.38 10.62
CA GLY A 53 9.19 2.59 9.77
C GLY A 53 9.96 1.29 9.63
N THR A 54 10.52 1.06 8.45
CA THR A 54 11.31 -0.12 8.12
C THR A 54 12.63 0.29 7.49
N ALA A 55 13.65 -0.54 7.69
CA ALA A 55 14.95 -0.39 7.07
C ALA A 55 15.36 -1.75 6.47
N THR A 56 15.43 -1.81 5.15
CA THR A 56 15.75 -3.03 4.40
C THR A 56 17.11 -2.88 3.75
N ALA A 57 18.09 -3.60 4.27
CA ALA A 57 19.41 -3.68 3.66
C ALA A 57 19.37 -4.60 2.44
N LEU A 58 19.90 -4.12 1.32
CA LEU A 58 20.00 -4.85 0.06
C LEU A 58 21.46 -4.98 -0.32
N GLU A 59 21.85 -6.18 -0.74
CA GLU A 59 23.18 -6.46 -1.28
C GLU A 59 23.03 -7.09 -2.67
N LEU A 60 23.75 -6.54 -3.65
CA LEU A 60 23.78 -7.08 -5.00
C LEU A 60 24.66 -8.32 -5.01
N GLN A 61 24.02 -9.47 -5.19
CA GLN A 61 24.66 -10.77 -5.17
C GLN A 61 24.68 -11.39 -6.58
N PRO A 62 25.85 -11.52 -7.23
CA PRO A 62 25.94 -12.19 -8.53
C PRO A 62 25.45 -13.64 -8.47
N GLY A 63 24.77 -14.10 -9.53
CA GLY A 63 24.28 -15.48 -9.64
C GLY A 63 22.96 -15.77 -8.90
N HIS A 64 22.40 -14.82 -8.16
CA HIS A 64 21.09 -14.96 -7.54
C HIS A 64 19.95 -14.62 -8.52
N ALA A 65 18.78 -15.22 -8.29
CA ALA A 65 17.58 -14.97 -9.08
C ALA A 65 17.19 -13.48 -9.04
N PRO A 66 16.78 -12.89 -10.17
CA PRO A 66 16.37 -11.50 -10.21
C PRO A 66 15.04 -11.28 -9.48
N MET A 67 14.87 -10.11 -8.87
CA MET A 67 13.55 -9.64 -8.47
C MET A 67 12.75 -9.26 -9.72
N GLN A 68 11.49 -9.69 -9.75
CA GLN A 68 10.56 -9.47 -10.85
C GLN A 68 9.46 -8.53 -10.39
N PHE A 69 9.13 -7.53 -11.21
CA PHE A 69 8.18 -6.48 -10.84
C PHE A 69 7.09 -6.31 -11.90
N ASN A 70 5.87 -6.07 -11.43
CA ASN A 70 4.77 -5.57 -12.23
C ASN A 70 4.23 -4.33 -11.51
N LEU A 71 4.45 -3.16 -12.10
CA LEU A 71 4.12 -1.86 -11.51
C LEU A 71 3.05 -1.19 -12.37
N GLN A 72 1.93 -0.83 -11.77
CA GLN A 72 0.75 -0.29 -12.45
C GLN A 72 0.24 0.95 -11.70
N THR A 73 -0.29 1.92 -12.43
CA THR A 73 -0.84 3.16 -11.88
C THR A 73 -2.13 3.53 -12.59
N ASP A 74 -3.18 3.79 -11.82
CA ASP A 74 -4.40 4.43 -12.30
C ASP A 74 -4.70 5.65 -11.43
N GLY A 75 -4.52 6.84 -12.01
CA GLY A 75 -4.77 8.11 -11.31
C GLY A 75 -6.24 8.52 -11.27
N SER A 76 -7.12 7.86 -12.02
CA SER A 76 -8.55 8.23 -12.08
C SER A 76 -9.27 7.98 -10.75
N GLY A 77 -8.78 7.04 -9.92
CA GLY A 77 -9.32 6.69 -8.61
C GLY A 77 -8.81 7.55 -7.44
N TYR A 78 -8.16 8.69 -7.68
CA TYR A 78 -7.50 9.48 -6.63
C TYR A 78 -8.44 9.92 -5.49
N GLU A 79 -9.74 10.10 -5.75
CA GLU A 79 -10.71 10.49 -4.70
C GLU A 79 -10.98 9.37 -3.69
N ALA A 80 -10.64 8.12 -4.02
CA ALA A 80 -10.83 6.99 -3.12
C ALA A 80 -9.95 7.10 -1.86
N ILE A 81 -8.75 7.71 -1.98
CA ILE A 81 -7.86 7.99 -0.84
C ILE A 81 -7.12 9.31 -1.09
N ILE A 82 -7.41 10.35 -0.31
CA ILE A 82 -6.81 11.68 -0.52
C ILE A 82 -6.77 12.56 0.73
N ILE A 83 -5.70 13.34 0.88
CA ILE A 83 -5.68 14.54 1.71
C ILE A 83 -5.84 15.74 0.77
N TYR A 84 -6.93 16.50 0.92
CA TYR A 84 -7.34 17.47 -0.08
C TYR A 84 -6.54 18.79 -0.04
N ASP A 85 -6.20 19.25 1.16
CA ASP A 85 -5.53 20.53 1.40
C ASP A 85 -4.13 20.31 2.01
N GLY A 86 -3.29 21.34 1.98
CA GLY A 86 -1.94 21.33 2.59
C GLY A 86 -0.80 21.15 1.58
N GLY A 87 -1.10 20.59 0.40
CA GLY A 87 -0.20 20.60 -0.74
C GLY A 87 -0.33 21.86 -1.60
N VAL A 88 0.54 22.01 -2.61
CA VAL A 88 0.54 23.18 -3.51
C VAL A 88 -0.70 23.28 -4.40
N ARG A 89 -1.43 22.18 -4.61
CA ARG A 89 -2.73 22.19 -5.33
C ARG A 89 -3.77 23.02 -4.59
N ASN A 90 -3.80 22.89 -3.26
CA ASN A 90 -4.74 23.54 -2.35
C ASN A 90 -3.99 23.94 -1.08
N LEU A 91 -3.42 25.14 -1.06
CA LEU A 91 -2.70 25.64 0.11
C LEU A 91 -3.61 25.66 1.35
N ALA A 92 -3.02 25.37 2.51
CA ALA A 92 -3.74 25.41 3.76
C ALA A 92 -4.31 26.82 4.02
N SER A 93 -5.59 26.88 4.39
CA SER A 93 -6.28 28.12 4.76
C SER A 93 -7.10 27.91 6.01
N LYS A 94 -7.68 28.97 6.58
CA LYS A 94 -8.62 28.85 7.71
C LYS A 94 -9.75 27.85 7.44
N LYS A 95 -10.19 27.71 6.19
CA LYS A 95 -11.23 26.76 5.79
C LYS A 95 -10.77 25.29 5.85
N SER A 96 -9.46 25.05 5.67
CA SER A 96 -8.88 23.70 5.66
C SER A 96 -8.93 23.03 7.03
N PHE A 97 -8.87 23.83 8.11
CA PHE A 97 -8.94 23.36 9.50
C PHE A 97 -10.37 23.18 10.03
N ALA A 98 -11.38 23.64 9.29
CA ALA A 98 -12.77 23.50 9.71
C ALA A 98 -13.23 22.04 9.60
N THR A 99 -13.55 21.43 10.74
CA THR A 99 -14.09 20.06 10.79
C THR A 99 -15.52 20.06 10.23
N LYS A 100 -15.81 19.10 9.35
CA LYS A 100 -17.13 18.91 8.72
C LYS A 100 -17.61 17.48 8.92
N LYS A 101 -18.92 17.29 8.88
CA LYS A 101 -19.56 15.98 8.86
C LYS A 101 -19.69 15.52 7.41
N TYR A 102 -19.16 14.34 7.10
CA TYR A 102 -19.27 13.69 5.78
C TYR A 102 -20.21 12.48 5.80
N GLY A 103 -20.52 11.96 6.99
CA GLY A 103 -21.41 10.84 7.19
C GLY A 103 -21.62 10.58 8.68
N GLU A 104 -22.41 9.57 9.02
CA GLU A 104 -22.60 9.18 10.41
C GLU A 104 -21.31 8.62 11.02
N GLY A 105 -20.78 9.32 12.03
CA GLY A 105 -19.49 8.97 12.65
C GLY A 105 -18.28 9.25 11.75
N ILE A 106 -18.44 10.13 10.75
CA ILE A 106 -17.37 10.55 9.84
C ILE A 106 -17.26 12.08 9.93
N TYR A 107 -16.36 12.54 10.81
CA TYR A 107 -16.06 13.95 11.01
C TYR A 107 -14.57 14.20 10.84
N ARG A 108 -14.20 15.08 9.92
CA ARG A 108 -12.81 15.44 9.62
C ARG A 108 -12.71 16.81 8.97
N ASN A 109 -11.52 17.36 8.93
CA ASN A 109 -11.18 18.54 8.14
C ASN A 109 -10.47 18.14 6.83
N ARG A 110 -10.06 19.11 6.00
CA ARG A 110 -9.50 18.84 4.66
C ARG A 110 -8.00 18.54 4.65
N LEU A 111 -7.33 18.72 5.80
CA LEU A 111 -5.93 18.32 6.04
C LEU A 111 -5.83 16.88 6.56
N GLN A 112 -6.96 16.21 6.74
CA GLN A 112 -7.05 14.83 7.22
C GLN A 112 -7.45 13.89 6.08
N ILE A 113 -6.98 12.65 6.16
CA ILE A 113 -7.17 11.64 5.13
C ILE A 113 -8.65 11.33 4.91
N ALA A 114 -9.06 11.41 3.65
CA ALA A 114 -10.31 10.88 3.14
C ALA A 114 -10.07 9.46 2.65
N LEU A 115 -10.95 8.52 3.01
CA LEU A 115 -10.92 7.17 2.45
C LEU A 115 -12.33 6.71 2.12
N ASN A 116 -12.58 6.38 0.86
CA ASN A 116 -13.79 5.67 0.44
C ASN A 116 -13.51 4.16 0.43
N GLY A 117 -13.93 3.49 1.50
CA GLY A 117 -13.66 2.06 1.68
C GLY A 117 -14.26 1.17 0.59
N ILE A 118 -15.41 1.56 0.02
CA ILE A 118 -16.07 0.79 -1.05
C ILE A 118 -15.24 0.86 -2.33
N ASP A 119 -14.78 2.06 -2.70
CA ASP A 119 -13.97 2.25 -3.92
C ASP A 119 -12.63 1.53 -3.79
N VAL A 120 -11.99 1.61 -2.61
CA VAL A 120 -10.73 0.89 -2.32
C VAL A 120 -10.93 -0.63 -2.36
N PHE A 121 -12.04 -1.13 -1.81
CA PHE A 121 -12.37 -2.56 -1.86
C PHE A 121 -12.56 -3.02 -3.31
N ASN A 122 -13.39 -2.32 -4.08
CA ASN A 122 -13.67 -2.64 -5.48
C ASN A 122 -12.42 -2.56 -6.36
N PHE A 123 -11.59 -1.52 -6.18
CA PHE A 123 -10.28 -1.42 -6.81
C PHE A 123 -9.41 -2.64 -6.49
N SER A 124 -9.35 -3.05 -5.22
CA SER A 124 -8.52 -4.18 -4.80
C SER A 124 -8.94 -5.48 -5.51
N LEU A 125 -10.24 -5.73 -5.64
CA LEU A 125 -10.76 -6.91 -6.35
C LEU A 125 -10.49 -6.84 -7.85
N ARG A 126 -10.67 -5.66 -8.45
CA ARG A 126 -10.53 -5.43 -9.89
C ARG A 126 -9.07 -5.49 -10.34
N GLU A 127 -8.13 -5.00 -9.53
CA GLU A 127 -6.74 -4.84 -9.95
C GLU A 127 -5.80 -5.90 -9.37
N VAL A 128 -5.87 -6.20 -8.08
CA VAL A 128 -4.81 -6.97 -7.41
C VAL A 128 -4.74 -8.42 -7.91
N VAL A 129 -5.88 -9.12 -7.97
CA VAL A 129 -5.92 -10.51 -8.43
C VAL A 129 -5.54 -10.64 -9.91
N PRO A 130 -6.09 -9.83 -10.83
CA PRO A 130 -5.65 -9.86 -12.23
C PRO A 130 -4.18 -9.51 -12.40
N ASN A 131 -3.65 -8.52 -11.67
CA ASN A 131 -2.24 -8.16 -11.74
C ASN A 131 -1.30 -9.26 -11.25
N ILE A 132 -1.65 -9.96 -10.17
CA ILE A 132 -0.88 -11.13 -9.72
C ILE A 132 -0.87 -12.22 -10.81
N LYS A 133 -2.03 -12.55 -11.38
CA LYS A 133 -2.14 -13.55 -12.45
C LYS A 133 -1.36 -13.14 -13.71
N ALA A 134 -1.44 -11.87 -14.10
CA ALA A 134 -0.70 -11.33 -15.25
C ALA A 134 0.82 -11.40 -15.01
N THR A 135 1.27 -11.10 -13.79
CA THR A 135 2.68 -11.19 -13.39
C THR A 135 3.19 -12.63 -13.49
N LEU A 136 2.47 -13.58 -12.88
CA LEU A 136 2.79 -15.00 -12.94
C LEU A 136 2.84 -15.50 -14.39
N LYS A 137 1.84 -15.15 -15.20
CA LYS A 137 1.80 -15.51 -16.63
C LYS A 137 2.99 -14.93 -17.40
N HIS A 138 3.34 -13.67 -17.18
CA HIS A 138 4.44 -13.00 -17.88
C HIS A 138 5.80 -13.64 -17.57
N PHE A 139 6.02 -14.06 -16.33
CA PHE A 139 7.26 -14.70 -15.90
C PHE A 139 7.24 -16.23 -15.97
N HIS A 140 6.18 -16.82 -16.54
CA HIS A 140 6.01 -18.27 -16.66
C HIS A 140 6.12 -19.01 -15.31
N ARG A 141 5.48 -18.46 -14.28
CA ARG A 141 5.45 -19.00 -12.92
C ARG A 141 4.03 -19.37 -12.51
N GLU A 142 3.93 -20.23 -11.51
CA GLU A 142 2.69 -20.63 -10.87
C GLU A 142 2.71 -20.29 -9.37
N LEU A 143 1.54 -19.94 -8.83
CA LEU A 143 1.41 -19.54 -7.44
C LEU A 143 1.85 -20.60 -6.40
N PRO A 144 1.66 -21.92 -6.64
CA PRO A 144 2.14 -22.95 -5.71
C PRO A 144 3.65 -22.98 -5.49
N GLU A 145 4.44 -22.44 -6.43
CA GLU A 145 5.90 -22.38 -6.33
C GLU A 145 6.40 -21.45 -5.22
N PHE A 146 5.54 -20.58 -4.71
CA PHE A 146 5.89 -19.61 -3.67
C PHE A 146 5.49 -20.14 -2.29
N ASP A 147 6.39 -20.00 -1.33
CA ASP A 147 6.15 -20.36 0.06
C ASP A 147 5.13 -19.42 0.71
N TYR A 148 5.22 -18.13 0.40
CA TYR A 148 4.38 -17.09 0.97
C TYR A 148 3.87 -16.12 -0.09
N LEU A 149 2.65 -15.63 0.14
CA LEU A 149 2.05 -14.48 -0.54
C LEU A 149 1.83 -13.38 0.48
N VAL A 150 2.73 -12.39 0.48
CA VAL A 150 2.71 -11.27 1.43
C VAL A 150 2.00 -10.08 0.78
N PHE A 151 0.82 -9.75 1.27
CA PHE A 151 0.08 -8.55 0.84
C PHE A 151 0.47 -7.32 1.66
N HIS A 152 0.21 -6.15 1.07
CA HIS A 152 -0.04 -4.96 1.88
C HIS A 152 -1.15 -5.26 2.91
N GLN A 153 -0.95 -4.82 4.15
CA GLN A 153 -1.85 -5.08 5.26
C GLN A 153 -3.01 -4.06 5.26
N ALA A 154 -3.87 -4.10 4.25
CA ALA A 154 -4.94 -3.10 4.11
C ALA A 154 -5.99 -3.20 5.23
N ASN A 155 -6.58 -4.39 5.37
CA ASN A 155 -7.39 -4.86 6.48
C ASN A 155 -7.69 -6.35 6.25
N ARG A 156 -8.22 -7.03 7.28
CA ARG A 156 -8.44 -8.47 7.21
C ARG A 156 -9.49 -8.86 6.17
N LEU A 157 -10.53 -8.04 5.97
CA LEU A 157 -11.59 -8.30 5.00
C LEU A 157 -11.05 -8.32 3.56
N ILE A 158 -10.32 -7.29 3.16
CA ILE A 158 -9.70 -7.21 1.82
C ILE A 158 -8.73 -8.37 1.64
N ASN A 159 -7.78 -8.55 2.56
CA ASN A 159 -6.71 -9.54 2.36
C ASN A 159 -7.25 -10.98 2.33
N GLU A 160 -8.25 -11.32 3.16
CA GLU A 160 -8.91 -12.63 3.10
C GLU A 160 -9.71 -12.83 1.81
N THR A 161 -10.34 -11.76 1.29
CA THR A 161 -11.10 -11.84 0.04
C THR A 161 -10.16 -12.13 -1.13
N LEU A 162 -9.04 -11.39 -1.22
CA LEU A 162 -8.00 -11.59 -2.24
C LEU A 162 -7.38 -12.98 -2.13
N ARG A 163 -7.03 -13.43 -0.91
CA ARG A 163 -6.50 -14.78 -0.67
C ARG A 163 -7.45 -15.86 -1.19
N LYS A 164 -8.76 -15.77 -0.87
CA LYS A 164 -9.77 -16.74 -1.32
C LYS A 164 -9.91 -16.74 -2.84
N MET A 165 -9.92 -15.57 -3.48
CA MET A 165 -9.96 -15.47 -4.95
C MET A 165 -8.74 -16.11 -5.64
N LEU A 166 -7.57 -16.05 -4.98
CA LEU A 166 -6.33 -16.68 -5.44
C LEU A 166 -6.20 -18.15 -5.02
N LYS A 167 -7.14 -18.67 -4.21
CA LYS A 167 -7.15 -20.04 -3.69
C LYS A 167 -5.88 -20.41 -2.93
N VAL A 168 -5.32 -19.47 -2.19
CA VAL A 168 -4.10 -19.68 -1.37
C VAL A 168 -4.49 -20.08 0.04
N GLU A 169 -3.76 -21.04 0.62
CA GLU A 169 -3.99 -21.49 1.99
C GLU A 169 -3.68 -20.39 3.02
N PRO A 170 -4.44 -20.30 4.14
CA PRO A 170 -4.20 -19.27 5.17
C PRO A 170 -2.77 -19.24 5.71
N GLN A 171 -2.12 -20.39 5.90
CA GLN A 171 -0.74 -20.46 6.38
C GLN A 171 0.30 -19.80 5.47
N LYS A 172 0.00 -19.64 4.17
CA LYS A 172 0.90 -18.99 3.21
C LYS A 172 0.70 -17.46 3.14
N VAL A 173 -0.25 -16.90 3.89
CA VAL A 173 -0.55 -15.45 3.88
C VAL A 173 -0.42 -14.88 5.29
N PRO A 174 0.76 -14.36 5.66
CA PRO A 174 0.98 -13.81 6.99
C PRO A 174 0.20 -12.49 7.20
N TYR A 175 -0.22 -12.27 8.45
CA TYR A 175 -0.93 -11.07 8.88
C TYR A 175 -0.24 -10.43 10.08
N SER A 176 -0.15 -9.10 10.08
CA SER A 176 0.35 -8.28 11.20
C SER A 176 -0.65 -7.21 11.65
N LEU A 177 -1.84 -7.21 11.04
CA LEU A 177 -2.91 -6.24 11.23
C LEU A 177 -3.40 -6.11 12.68
N ARG A 178 -3.35 -7.20 13.46
CA ARG A 178 -3.87 -7.20 14.84
C ARG A 178 -2.96 -6.38 15.76
N GLU A 179 -1.67 -6.43 15.49
CA GLU A 179 -0.63 -5.82 16.32
C GLU A 179 -0.37 -4.37 15.88
N PHE A 180 -0.43 -4.09 14.58
CA PHE A 180 0.04 -2.81 14.03
C PHE A 180 -1.00 -2.04 13.20
N GLY A 181 -2.15 -2.62 12.90
CA GLY A 181 -3.09 -2.03 11.94
C GLY A 181 -2.55 -2.10 10.50
N ASN A 182 -3.04 -1.20 9.66
CA ASN A 182 -2.54 -0.91 8.33
C ASN A 182 -1.28 -0.05 8.40
#